data_AF-A0AAW0VZT8-F1
#
_entry.id   AF-A0AAW0VZT8-F1
#
_cell.length_a   1.000
_cell.length_b   1.000
_cell.length_c   1.000
_cell.angle_alpha   90.00
_cell.angle_beta   90.00
_cell.angle_gamma   90.00
#
_symmetry.space_group_name_H-M   'P 1'
#
loop_
_entity.id
_entity.type
_entity.pdbx_description
1 polymer ?
#
loop_
_entity_poly.entity_id
_entity_poly.type
_entity_poly.pdbx_seq_one_letter_code
_entity_poly.pdbx_strand_id
1 'polypeptide(L)'
;NVGEDCPVFDGLYEFCQLSSGGSIAGAVKLNKQACDIAVNWAGGLHHAKKSEASGFCYVNDIVLAILELLKYHQRVLYIDIDIHHGDGVEEAFYTTDRVMTVSFHKYGEYFPGTGDLRDIGAGKGKYYAVNFPLRDGIDDESYESIFVPILTKVMETYQPSAVVLQCGADSLSGDRLGCFNLTLKGHAKCVEFVKKYNLPLLLLGGGGYTIRNVARCWTYETAVALSTDIANELPYNDYFEYFGPDFKLHISPSNMANQNTPEYLDKIKTRLFENLRMLPHAPGVQSIAIPEDGVAEESEDEDKASPDERISIRASDKRIAPDNEYSDSEDEGDGRRDERSFKPKKKTKTDEAANNGAGDDKKETSITKDDKTGTQFNRD
;
A
#
# COMPACT_ATOMS: atom_id res chain seq x y z
N ASN A 1 -2.12 13.45 -16.14
CA ASN A 1 -3.39 13.06 -16.76
C ASN A 1 -4.57 13.36 -15.82
N VAL A 2 -5.30 14.48 -16.02
CA VAL A 2 -6.54 14.85 -15.31
C VAL A 2 -7.43 15.53 -16.35
N GLY A 3 -8.69 15.10 -16.50
CA GLY A 3 -9.51 15.43 -17.67
C GLY A 3 -10.71 14.51 -17.84
N GLU A 4 -10.63 13.55 -18.76
CA GLU A 4 -11.74 12.67 -19.17
C GLU A 4 -11.96 11.53 -18.17
N ASP A 5 -11.07 10.52 -18.13
CA ASP A 5 -11.16 9.37 -17.20
C ASP A 5 -10.77 9.72 -15.74
N CYS A 6 -10.31 10.94 -15.49
CA CYS A 6 -9.99 11.47 -14.17
C CYS A 6 -10.53 12.89 -14.05
N PRO A 7 -11.86 13.08 -13.92
CA PRO A 7 -12.51 14.38 -13.92
C PRO A 7 -12.25 15.20 -12.65
N VAL A 8 -12.28 16.53 -12.79
CA VAL A 8 -12.31 17.45 -11.63
C VAL A 8 -13.74 17.51 -11.10
N PHE A 9 -13.91 17.28 -9.79
CA PHE A 9 -15.19 17.39 -9.08
C PHE A 9 -15.02 18.08 -7.72
N ASP A 10 -16.08 18.69 -7.22
CA ASP A 10 -16.09 19.34 -5.91
C ASP A 10 -15.86 18.30 -4.80
N GLY A 11 -14.89 18.55 -3.92
CA GLY A 11 -14.47 17.60 -2.88
C GLY A 11 -13.43 16.56 -3.33
N LEU A 12 -12.91 16.61 -4.57
CA LEU A 12 -11.88 15.68 -5.08
C LEU A 12 -10.69 15.47 -4.11
N TYR A 13 -10.16 16.54 -3.51
CA TYR A 13 -9.04 16.42 -2.58
C TYR A 13 -9.44 15.75 -1.25
N GLU A 14 -10.62 16.07 -0.71
CA GLU A 14 -11.17 15.46 0.50
C GLU A 14 -11.46 13.96 0.30
N PHE A 15 -12.00 13.58 -0.86
CA PHE A 15 -12.14 12.18 -1.27
C PHE A 15 -10.80 11.44 -1.25
N CYS A 16 -9.74 12.04 -1.80
CA CYS A 16 -8.40 11.47 -1.77
C CYS A 16 -7.82 11.37 -0.35
N GLN A 17 -8.09 12.37 0.52
CA GLN A 17 -7.66 12.36 1.92
C GLN A 17 -8.36 11.24 2.72
N LEU A 18 -9.66 11.06 2.57
CA LEU A 18 -10.43 10.01 3.26
C LEU A 18 -10.01 8.61 2.79
N SER A 19 -9.91 8.42 1.46
CA SER A 19 -9.45 7.18 0.83
C SER A 19 -8.04 6.79 1.32
N SER A 20 -7.08 7.72 1.24
CA SER A 20 -5.68 7.48 1.66
C SER A 20 -5.54 7.32 3.17
N GLY A 21 -6.28 8.13 3.95
CA GLY A 21 -6.24 8.13 5.41
C GLY A 21 -6.67 6.80 6.00
N GLY A 22 -7.73 6.18 5.46
CA GLY A 22 -8.18 4.86 5.89
C GLY A 22 -7.11 3.77 5.69
N SER A 23 -6.44 3.76 4.54
CA SER A 23 -5.42 2.74 4.22
C SER A 23 -4.14 2.94 5.03
N ILE A 24 -3.71 4.18 5.26
CA ILE A 24 -2.56 4.51 6.11
C ILE A 24 -2.87 4.18 7.58
N ALA A 25 -4.03 4.58 8.10
CA ALA A 25 -4.43 4.28 9.48
C ALA A 25 -4.58 2.77 9.73
N GLY A 26 -5.11 2.02 8.74
CA GLY A 26 -5.12 0.56 8.75
C GLY A 26 -3.71 -0.03 8.84
N ALA A 27 -2.78 0.44 8.00
CA ALA A 27 -1.38 0.03 8.06
C ALA A 27 -0.70 0.37 9.40
N VAL A 28 -0.99 1.52 10.02
CA VAL A 28 -0.49 1.87 11.36
C VAL A 28 -1.07 0.94 12.43
N LYS A 29 -2.38 0.66 12.43
CA LYS A 29 -2.99 -0.26 13.42
C LYS A 29 -2.48 -1.71 13.24
N LEU A 30 -2.13 -2.15 12.01
CA LEU A 30 -1.46 -3.43 11.75
C LEU A 30 0.01 -3.42 12.26
N ASN A 31 0.80 -2.39 11.92
CA ASN A 31 2.18 -2.21 12.41
C ASN A 31 2.26 -2.24 13.95
N LYS A 32 1.34 -1.53 14.62
CA LYS A 32 1.23 -1.47 16.10
C LYS A 32 0.57 -2.72 16.71
N GLN A 33 0.27 -3.76 15.92
CA GLN A 33 -0.33 -5.02 16.36
C GLN A 33 -1.67 -4.83 17.11
N ALA A 34 -2.41 -3.79 16.77
CA ALA A 34 -3.71 -3.46 17.36
C ALA A 34 -4.88 -4.21 16.69
N CYS A 35 -4.63 -4.86 15.55
CA CYS A 35 -5.57 -5.74 14.85
C CYS A 35 -4.80 -6.75 13.97
N ASP A 36 -5.42 -7.91 13.70
CA ASP A 36 -4.89 -8.89 12.72
C ASP A 36 -5.30 -8.54 11.28
N ILE A 37 -6.48 -7.93 11.12
CA ILE A 37 -7.05 -7.53 9.83
C ILE A 37 -7.55 -6.08 9.95
N ALA A 38 -7.17 -5.24 8.99
CA ALA A 38 -7.73 -3.90 8.78
C ALA A 38 -8.48 -3.86 7.44
N VAL A 39 -9.53 -3.04 7.33
CA VAL A 39 -10.41 -2.99 6.16
C VAL A 39 -10.68 -1.54 5.77
N ASN A 40 -10.43 -1.17 4.51
CA ASN A 40 -10.79 0.12 3.94
C ASN A 40 -11.37 -0.02 2.52
N TRP A 41 -12.70 -0.19 2.43
CA TRP A 41 -13.42 -0.27 1.15
C TRP A 41 -13.45 1.05 0.35
N ALA A 42 -12.97 2.18 0.91
CA ALA A 42 -12.76 3.43 0.18
C ALA A 42 -11.34 3.59 -0.39
N GLY A 43 -10.43 2.68 -0.05
CA GLY A 43 -9.10 2.54 -0.65
C GLY A 43 -9.07 1.54 -1.80
N GLY A 44 -7.88 1.22 -2.30
CA GLY A 44 -7.69 0.28 -3.41
C GLY A 44 -7.47 0.94 -4.78
N LEU A 45 -7.06 2.21 -4.81
CA LEU A 45 -6.94 3.05 -6.01
C LEU A 45 -5.62 2.77 -6.78
N HIS A 46 -5.48 1.52 -7.24
CA HIS A 46 -4.23 0.92 -7.69
C HIS A 46 -3.58 1.57 -8.94
N HIS A 47 -4.32 2.31 -9.77
CA HIS A 47 -3.83 2.92 -11.01
C HIS A 47 -3.11 4.26 -10.82
N ALA A 48 -3.27 4.93 -9.69
CA ALA A 48 -2.67 6.25 -9.46
C ALA A 48 -1.13 6.18 -9.52
N LYS A 49 -0.52 7.11 -10.24
CA LYS A 49 0.92 7.15 -10.50
C LYS A 49 1.62 8.17 -9.62
N LYS A 50 2.96 8.09 -9.55
CA LYS A 50 3.79 9.00 -8.74
C LYS A 50 3.60 10.50 -9.06
N SER A 51 3.15 10.83 -10.27
CA SER A 51 3.01 12.22 -10.73
C SER A 51 1.78 12.48 -11.59
N GLU A 52 0.83 11.53 -11.68
CA GLU A 52 -0.44 11.73 -12.35
C GLU A 52 -1.54 10.74 -11.93
N ALA A 53 -2.79 11.14 -12.15
CA ALA A 53 -3.95 10.27 -12.02
C ALA A 53 -4.10 9.35 -13.25
N SER A 54 -4.74 8.20 -13.07
CA SER A 54 -5.05 7.24 -14.15
C SER A 54 -6.19 6.34 -13.72
N GLY A 55 -7.06 5.90 -14.63
CA GLY A 55 -8.13 4.93 -14.34
C GLY A 55 -8.96 5.28 -13.10
N PHE A 56 -9.57 6.47 -13.07
CA PHE A 56 -10.30 7.04 -11.92
C PHE A 56 -9.51 7.26 -10.62
N CYS A 57 -8.23 6.88 -10.56
CA CYS A 57 -7.38 6.93 -9.36
C CYS A 57 -6.45 8.14 -9.35
N TYR A 58 -6.47 8.95 -8.27
CA TYR A 58 -5.69 10.20 -8.17
C TYR A 58 -4.51 10.14 -7.19
N VAL A 59 -4.68 9.40 -6.09
CA VAL A 59 -3.63 9.14 -5.08
C VAL A 59 -3.62 7.63 -4.84
N ASN A 60 -2.43 7.03 -4.82
CA ASN A 60 -2.28 5.60 -4.65
C ASN A 60 -2.19 5.26 -3.14
N ASP A 61 -3.35 5.11 -2.52
CA ASP A 61 -3.48 4.79 -1.09
C ASP A 61 -2.76 3.48 -0.73
N ILE A 62 -2.75 2.52 -1.65
CA ILE A 62 -2.09 1.22 -1.52
C ILE A 62 -0.57 1.39 -1.37
N VAL A 63 0.06 2.18 -2.24
CA VAL A 63 1.50 2.45 -2.18
C VAL A 63 1.86 3.15 -0.87
N LEU A 64 1.02 4.08 -0.38
CA LEU A 64 1.23 4.76 0.90
C LEU A 64 1.10 3.78 2.08
N ALA A 65 0.10 2.91 2.09
CA ALA A 65 -0.09 1.87 3.10
C ALA A 65 1.06 0.82 3.09
N ILE A 66 1.54 0.42 1.92
CA ILE A 66 2.70 -0.49 1.81
C ILE A 66 3.97 0.20 2.30
N LEU A 67 4.20 1.48 2.00
CA LEU A 67 5.33 2.25 2.56
C LEU A 67 5.27 2.36 4.09
N GLU A 68 4.07 2.44 4.67
CA GLU A 68 3.85 2.39 6.11
C GLU A 68 4.19 1.00 6.68
N LEU A 69 3.65 -0.08 6.09
CA LEU A 69 3.98 -1.46 6.49
C LEU A 69 5.49 -1.77 6.37
N LEU A 70 6.18 -1.20 5.38
CA LEU A 70 7.62 -1.37 5.19
C LEU A 70 8.50 -0.75 6.30
N LYS A 71 7.92 -0.08 7.30
CA LYS A 71 8.62 0.33 8.53
C LYS A 71 8.92 -0.86 9.44
N TYR A 72 7.98 -1.79 9.58
CA TYR A 72 8.07 -2.95 10.48
C TYR A 72 8.24 -4.28 9.73
N HIS A 73 7.67 -4.40 8.53
CA HIS A 73 7.64 -5.65 7.76
C HIS A 73 8.77 -5.69 6.72
N GLN A 74 9.73 -6.60 6.87
CA GLN A 74 10.88 -6.74 5.95
C GLN A 74 10.42 -7.03 4.50
N ARG A 75 9.33 -7.77 4.34
CA ARG A 75 8.69 -8.15 3.06
C ARG A 75 7.17 -8.00 3.17
N VAL A 76 6.58 -7.26 2.25
CA VAL A 76 5.12 -7.07 2.15
C VAL A 76 4.64 -7.69 0.83
N LEU A 77 3.61 -8.53 0.89
CA LEU A 77 2.99 -9.08 -0.32
C LEU A 77 1.77 -8.22 -0.71
N TYR A 78 1.75 -7.74 -1.95
CA TYR A 78 0.58 -7.14 -2.57
C TYR A 78 -0.11 -8.17 -3.47
N ILE A 79 -1.43 -8.31 -3.30
CA ILE A 79 -2.28 -9.19 -4.09
C ILE A 79 -3.42 -8.35 -4.67
N ASP A 80 -3.67 -8.52 -5.96
CA ASP A 80 -4.64 -7.74 -6.73
C ASP A 80 -5.58 -8.70 -7.50
N ILE A 81 -6.88 -8.59 -7.23
CA ILE A 81 -7.95 -9.39 -7.87
C ILE A 81 -9.01 -8.51 -8.58
N ASP A 82 -8.69 -7.24 -8.81
CA ASP A 82 -9.37 -6.38 -9.77
C ASP A 82 -9.28 -6.98 -11.19
N ILE A 83 -10.22 -6.64 -12.08
CA ILE A 83 -10.10 -7.08 -13.47
C ILE A 83 -9.00 -6.33 -14.24
N HIS A 84 -8.56 -5.17 -13.75
CA HIS A 84 -7.49 -4.37 -14.33
C HIS A 84 -6.13 -4.69 -13.70
N HIS A 85 -5.03 -4.52 -14.44
CA HIS A 85 -3.69 -4.68 -13.87
C HIS A 85 -3.39 -3.57 -12.86
N GLY A 86 -2.93 -3.93 -11.66
CA GLY A 86 -2.51 -3.04 -10.55
C GLY A 86 -1.24 -2.24 -10.81
N ASP A 87 -1.21 -1.54 -11.94
CA ASP A 87 -0.01 -1.04 -12.60
C ASP A 87 0.64 0.16 -11.90
N GLY A 88 -0.08 0.94 -11.10
CA GLY A 88 0.50 1.99 -10.26
C GLY A 88 1.24 1.42 -9.05
N VAL A 89 0.77 0.32 -8.47
CA VAL A 89 1.43 -0.38 -7.36
C VAL A 89 2.64 -1.16 -7.87
N GLU A 90 2.51 -1.85 -9.01
CA GLU A 90 3.63 -2.54 -9.65
C GLU A 90 4.74 -1.55 -10.05
N GLU A 91 4.41 -0.42 -10.70
CA GLU A 91 5.40 0.59 -11.08
C GLU A 91 6.14 1.17 -9.87
N ALA A 92 5.43 1.46 -8.78
CA ALA A 92 6.01 2.03 -7.55
C ALA A 92 7.05 1.10 -6.89
N PHE A 93 6.90 -0.21 -7.04
CA PHE A 93 7.78 -1.21 -6.41
C PHE A 93 8.62 -2.04 -7.40
N TYR A 94 8.53 -1.77 -8.71
CA TYR A 94 9.13 -2.57 -9.80
C TYR A 94 10.64 -2.86 -9.66
N THR A 95 11.36 -2.07 -8.85
CA THR A 95 12.80 -2.21 -8.61
C THR A 95 13.20 -2.65 -7.20
N THR A 96 12.28 -3.11 -6.34
CA THR A 96 12.60 -3.61 -4.98
C THR A 96 12.25 -5.09 -4.77
N ASP A 97 13.02 -5.73 -3.91
CA ASP A 97 12.83 -7.08 -3.34
C ASP A 97 11.98 -7.05 -2.05
N ARG A 98 11.70 -5.87 -1.48
CA ARG A 98 10.93 -5.69 -0.24
C ARG A 98 9.41 -5.71 -0.40
N VAL A 99 8.92 -5.63 -1.63
CA VAL A 99 7.51 -5.84 -1.97
C VAL A 99 7.46 -6.86 -3.10
N MET A 100 6.46 -7.74 -3.09
CA MET A 100 6.09 -8.56 -4.24
C MET A 100 4.69 -8.16 -4.70
N THR A 101 4.50 -7.90 -5.99
CA THR A 101 3.18 -7.65 -6.59
C THR A 101 2.68 -8.89 -7.32
N VAL A 102 1.43 -9.26 -7.09
CA VAL A 102 0.76 -10.41 -7.74
C VAL A 102 -0.62 -9.99 -8.23
N SER A 103 -0.87 -9.99 -9.53
CA SER A 103 -2.13 -9.50 -10.13
C SER A 103 -2.73 -10.50 -11.14
N PHE A 104 -4.07 -10.63 -11.11
CA PHE A 104 -4.85 -11.58 -11.91
C PHE A 104 -5.91 -10.87 -12.76
N HIS A 105 -5.48 -10.23 -13.84
CA HIS A 105 -6.25 -9.25 -14.59
C HIS A 105 -6.53 -9.69 -16.04
N LYS A 106 -7.52 -9.07 -16.69
CA LYS A 106 -7.72 -9.21 -18.13
C LYS A 106 -6.57 -8.54 -18.90
N TYR A 107 -6.06 -9.23 -19.92
CA TYR A 107 -4.97 -8.73 -20.76
C TYR A 107 -5.25 -8.92 -22.26
N GLY A 108 -4.78 -7.97 -23.07
CA GLY A 108 -5.06 -7.87 -24.51
C GLY A 108 -6.28 -7.01 -24.80
N GLU A 109 -6.05 -5.89 -25.50
CA GLU A 109 -7.06 -4.87 -25.87
C GLU A 109 -7.93 -4.43 -24.67
N TYR A 110 -7.26 -4.15 -23.54
CA TYR A 110 -7.88 -3.73 -22.28
C TYR A 110 -6.99 -2.76 -21.51
N PHE A 111 -7.61 -1.97 -20.62
CA PHE A 111 -6.91 -1.04 -19.75
C PHE A 111 -6.21 -1.79 -18.58
N PRO A 112 -5.04 -1.35 -18.08
CA PRO A 112 -4.19 -0.23 -18.55
C PRO A 112 -3.23 -0.61 -19.69
N GLY A 113 -3.24 -1.86 -20.17
CA GLY A 113 -2.40 -2.33 -21.28
C GLY A 113 -1.00 -2.83 -20.88
N THR A 114 -0.70 -2.87 -19.59
CA THR A 114 0.49 -3.52 -18.98
C THR A 114 0.09 -4.84 -18.31
N GLY A 115 1.05 -5.58 -17.74
CA GLY A 115 0.78 -6.85 -17.04
C GLY A 115 1.01 -8.10 -17.91
N ASP A 116 1.91 -8.01 -18.89
CA ASP A 116 2.28 -9.19 -19.68
C ASP A 116 2.93 -10.26 -18.79
N LEU A 117 2.85 -11.53 -19.19
CA LEU A 117 3.58 -12.64 -18.57
C LEU A 117 5.12 -12.46 -18.61
N ARG A 118 5.61 -11.46 -19.34
CA ARG A 118 7.03 -11.04 -19.41
C ARG A 118 7.36 -9.86 -18.49
N ASP A 119 6.36 -9.19 -17.91
CA ASP A 119 6.52 -8.08 -16.98
C ASP A 119 6.77 -8.69 -15.58
N ILE A 120 8.06 -8.74 -15.23
CA ILE A 120 8.59 -9.51 -14.08
C ILE A 120 9.49 -8.66 -13.16
N GLY A 121 9.40 -7.34 -13.22
CA GLY A 121 10.23 -6.43 -12.43
C GLY A 121 11.65 -6.25 -12.97
N ALA A 122 12.37 -5.28 -12.42
CA ALA A 122 13.70 -4.86 -12.88
C ALA A 122 14.70 -4.69 -11.73
N GLY A 123 16.00 -4.75 -12.03
CA GLY A 123 17.06 -4.61 -11.02
C GLY A 123 16.92 -5.63 -9.89
N LYS A 124 16.77 -5.17 -8.64
CA LYS A 124 16.48 -6.03 -7.48
C LYS A 124 15.07 -6.63 -7.50
N GLY A 125 14.09 -5.90 -8.05
CA GLY A 125 12.69 -6.34 -8.14
C GLY A 125 12.43 -7.37 -9.24
N LYS A 126 13.46 -7.83 -9.96
CA LYS A 126 13.29 -8.89 -10.94
C LYS A 126 12.88 -10.21 -10.26
N TYR A 127 11.81 -10.82 -10.77
CA TYR A 127 11.04 -11.93 -10.20
C TYR A 127 10.17 -11.58 -8.97
N TYR A 128 10.03 -10.30 -8.62
CA TYR A 128 9.13 -9.81 -7.56
C TYR A 128 7.85 -9.15 -8.10
N ALA A 129 7.69 -9.06 -9.43
CA ALA A 129 6.40 -8.82 -10.08
C ALA A 129 5.89 -10.13 -10.71
N VAL A 130 4.61 -10.44 -10.51
CA VAL A 130 3.99 -11.74 -10.85
C VAL A 130 2.62 -11.52 -11.50
N ASN A 131 2.61 -11.41 -12.82
CA ASN A 131 1.40 -11.12 -13.59
C ASN A 131 0.77 -12.38 -14.20
N PHE A 132 -0.53 -12.59 -13.91
CA PHE A 132 -1.34 -13.64 -14.52
C PHE A 132 -2.32 -13.00 -15.52
N PRO A 133 -1.92 -12.79 -16.79
CA PRO A 133 -2.81 -12.25 -17.82
C PRO A 133 -3.92 -13.25 -18.19
N LEU A 134 -5.17 -12.79 -18.15
CA LEU A 134 -6.39 -13.58 -18.40
C LEU A 134 -7.20 -13.06 -19.58
N ARG A 135 -8.20 -13.87 -19.97
CA ARG A 135 -9.21 -13.57 -20.99
C ARG A 135 -10.61 -13.53 -20.39
N ASP A 136 -11.55 -13.07 -21.20
CA ASP A 136 -12.95 -12.89 -20.81
C ASP A 136 -13.61 -14.20 -20.32
N GLY A 137 -14.58 -14.04 -19.41
CA GLY A 137 -15.48 -15.10 -18.98
C GLY A 137 -14.91 -16.12 -17.99
N ILE A 138 -13.78 -15.85 -17.33
CA ILE A 138 -13.25 -16.78 -16.31
C ILE A 138 -14.28 -17.03 -15.19
N ASP A 139 -14.43 -18.29 -14.82
CA ASP A 139 -15.36 -18.80 -13.79
C ASP A 139 -14.65 -19.10 -12.46
N ASP A 140 -15.45 -19.27 -11.39
CA ASP A 140 -14.99 -19.52 -10.02
C ASP A 140 -14.00 -20.69 -9.93
N GLU A 141 -14.32 -21.80 -10.61
CA GLU A 141 -13.50 -23.02 -10.63
C GLU A 141 -12.15 -22.80 -11.35
N SER A 142 -12.15 -22.14 -12.51
CA SER A 142 -10.93 -21.81 -13.24
C SER A 142 -10.03 -20.87 -12.44
N TYR A 143 -10.62 -19.83 -11.83
CA TYR A 143 -9.88 -18.84 -11.05
C TYR A 143 -9.26 -19.45 -9.78
N GLU A 144 -10.00 -20.26 -9.03
CA GLU A 144 -9.46 -21.00 -7.88
C GLU A 144 -8.31 -21.94 -8.29
N SER A 145 -8.41 -22.60 -9.46
CA SER A 145 -7.39 -23.52 -9.99
C SER A 145 -6.04 -22.86 -10.37
N ILE A 146 -5.99 -21.53 -10.43
CA ILE A 146 -4.78 -20.74 -10.67
C ILE A 146 -4.36 -19.93 -9.45
N PHE A 147 -5.31 -19.29 -8.75
CA PHE A 147 -5.03 -18.43 -7.61
C PHE A 147 -4.40 -19.22 -6.46
N VAL A 148 -5.03 -20.33 -6.06
CA VAL A 148 -4.57 -21.14 -4.91
C VAL A 148 -3.16 -21.70 -5.15
N PRO A 149 -2.83 -22.34 -6.29
CA PRO A 149 -1.46 -22.82 -6.53
C PRO A 149 -0.41 -21.70 -6.65
N ILE A 150 -0.74 -20.57 -7.29
CA ILE A 150 0.19 -19.45 -7.44
C ILE A 150 0.47 -18.80 -6.09
N LEU A 151 -0.55 -18.44 -5.31
CA LEU A 151 -0.33 -17.83 -3.99
C LEU A 151 0.30 -18.80 -3.00
N THR A 152 0.01 -20.10 -3.07
CA THR A 152 0.76 -21.12 -2.29
C THR A 152 2.27 -21.02 -2.60
N LYS A 153 2.63 -21.00 -3.89
CA LYS A 153 4.02 -20.95 -4.33
C LYS A 153 4.71 -19.63 -3.99
N VAL A 154 3.98 -18.51 -4.04
CA VAL A 154 4.42 -17.18 -3.59
C VAL A 154 4.69 -17.18 -2.08
N MET A 155 3.76 -17.67 -1.25
CA MET A 155 3.94 -17.68 0.21
C MET A 155 5.14 -18.55 0.62
N GLU A 156 5.36 -19.69 -0.04
CA GLU A 156 6.55 -20.55 0.17
C GLU A 156 7.89 -19.86 -0.13
N THR A 157 7.98 -19.11 -1.25
CA THR A 157 9.27 -18.56 -1.73
C THR A 157 9.52 -17.14 -1.25
N TYR A 158 8.49 -16.30 -1.23
CA TYR A 158 8.59 -14.90 -0.82
C TYR A 158 8.51 -14.73 0.70
N GLN A 159 7.75 -15.59 1.40
CA GLN A 159 7.61 -15.57 2.87
C GLN A 159 7.36 -14.13 3.40
N PRO A 160 6.25 -13.47 3.00
CA PRO A 160 5.93 -12.13 3.48
C PRO A 160 5.66 -12.11 4.99
N SER A 161 5.76 -10.94 5.61
CA SER A 161 5.40 -10.72 7.01
C SER A 161 4.18 -9.81 7.21
N ALA A 162 3.62 -9.26 6.13
CA ALA A 162 2.30 -8.62 6.06
C ALA A 162 1.77 -8.74 4.63
N VAL A 163 0.45 -8.64 4.46
CA VAL A 163 -0.24 -8.76 3.17
C VAL A 163 -1.19 -7.59 2.97
N VAL A 164 -1.22 -7.05 1.75
CA VAL A 164 -2.26 -6.13 1.28
C VAL A 164 -3.01 -6.82 0.14
N LEU A 165 -4.33 -6.94 0.26
CA LEU A 165 -5.21 -7.51 -0.75
C LEU A 165 -6.20 -6.42 -1.20
N GLN A 166 -6.08 -6.02 -2.47
CA GLN A 166 -7.06 -5.18 -3.17
C GLN A 166 -8.19 -6.09 -3.65
N CYS A 167 -9.45 -5.73 -3.39
CA CYS A 167 -10.64 -6.54 -3.70
C CYS A 167 -11.52 -5.86 -4.78
N GLY A 168 -10.96 -5.58 -5.95
CA GLY A 168 -11.65 -4.99 -7.09
C GLY A 168 -12.83 -5.84 -7.59
N ALA A 169 -14.04 -5.34 -7.33
CA ALA A 169 -15.30 -6.05 -7.52
C ALA A 169 -15.87 -5.94 -8.95
N ASP A 170 -15.09 -5.43 -9.91
CA ASP A 170 -15.40 -5.46 -11.35
C ASP A 170 -14.97 -6.77 -12.03
N SER A 171 -14.14 -7.58 -11.36
CA SER A 171 -13.89 -8.99 -11.70
C SER A 171 -15.13 -9.90 -11.56
N LEU A 172 -16.25 -9.35 -11.05
CA LEU A 172 -17.52 -10.07 -10.86
C LEU A 172 -18.37 -10.18 -12.14
N SER A 173 -19.12 -11.28 -12.21
CA SER A 173 -20.17 -11.52 -13.22
C SER A 173 -21.20 -10.38 -13.25
N GLY A 174 -21.40 -9.82 -14.45
CA GLY A 174 -22.39 -8.77 -14.68
C GLY A 174 -21.98 -7.38 -14.17
N ASP A 175 -20.67 -7.12 -14.06
CA ASP A 175 -20.16 -5.74 -14.00
C ASP A 175 -20.49 -4.93 -15.29
N ARG A 176 -20.24 -3.61 -15.29
CA ARG A 176 -20.46 -2.71 -16.43
C ARG A 176 -19.23 -2.52 -17.32
N LEU A 177 -18.03 -2.60 -16.76
CA LEU A 177 -16.75 -2.46 -17.47
C LEU A 177 -15.97 -3.78 -17.48
N GLY A 178 -16.13 -4.59 -16.43
CA GLY A 178 -15.57 -5.92 -16.33
C GLY A 178 -16.27 -6.96 -17.23
N CYS A 179 -15.50 -7.95 -17.67
CA CYS A 179 -15.99 -9.08 -18.49
C CYS A 179 -15.43 -10.44 -18.02
N PHE A 180 -15.26 -10.60 -16.71
CA PHE A 180 -15.11 -11.90 -16.05
C PHE A 180 -16.49 -12.46 -15.65
N ASN A 181 -16.54 -13.68 -15.11
CA ASN A 181 -17.79 -14.38 -14.75
C ASN A 181 -17.83 -14.85 -13.28
N LEU A 182 -17.01 -14.26 -12.40
CA LEU A 182 -16.89 -14.68 -11.00
C LEU A 182 -18.17 -14.39 -10.19
N THR A 183 -18.49 -15.28 -9.25
CA THR A 183 -19.48 -15.01 -8.21
C THR A 183 -18.83 -14.42 -6.98
N LEU A 184 -19.65 -13.91 -6.04
CA LEU A 184 -19.16 -13.48 -4.72
C LEU A 184 -18.45 -14.60 -3.95
N LYS A 185 -18.71 -15.87 -4.29
CA LYS A 185 -18.05 -17.02 -3.64
C LYS A 185 -16.68 -17.32 -4.26
N GLY A 186 -16.54 -17.24 -5.58
CA GLY A 186 -15.24 -17.30 -6.25
C GLY A 186 -14.32 -16.15 -5.83
N HIS A 187 -14.87 -14.93 -5.75
CA HIS A 187 -14.13 -13.75 -5.30
C HIS A 187 -13.69 -13.90 -3.83
N ALA A 188 -14.63 -14.08 -2.89
CA ALA A 188 -14.33 -14.14 -1.47
C ALA A 188 -13.49 -15.37 -1.03
N LYS A 189 -13.42 -16.44 -1.85
CA LYS A 189 -12.44 -17.53 -1.67
C LYS A 189 -11.00 -17.02 -1.69
N CYS A 190 -10.71 -15.92 -2.40
CA CYS A 190 -9.39 -15.30 -2.42
C CYS A 190 -9.05 -14.73 -1.03
N VAL A 191 -9.97 -13.96 -0.43
CA VAL A 191 -9.89 -13.46 0.95
C VAL A 191 -9.78 -14.62 1.94
N GLU A 192 -10.62 -15.65 1.81
CA GLU A 192 -10.61 -16.85 2.66
C GLU A 192 -9.28 -17.62 2.56
N PHE A 193 -8.67 -17.68 1.37
CA PHE A 193 -7.38 -18.33 1.15
C PHE A 193 -6.23 -17.52 1.77
N VAL A 194 -6.16 -16.22 1.52
CA VAL A 194 -5.11 -15.34 2.05
C VAL A 194 -5.16 -15.30 3.58
N LYS A 195 -6.36 -15.22 4.17
CA LYS A 195 -6.57 -15.22 5.63
C LYS A 195 -6.01 -16.46 6.33
N LYS A 196 -5.97 -17.63 5.68
CA LYS A 196 -5.45 -18.89 6.28
C LYS A 196 -3.96 -18.84 6.63
N TYR A 197 -3.21 -17.85 6.13
CA TYR A 197 -1.80 -17.66 6.48
C TYR A 197 -1.59 -16.94 7.81
N ASN A 198 -2.63 -16.32 8.41
CA ASN A 198 -2.57 -15.61 9.70
C ASN A 198 -1.44 -14.57 9.76
N LEU A 199 -1.27 -13.81 8.67
CA LEU A 199 -0.41 -12.64 8.61
C LEU A 199 -1.24 -11.36 8.76
N PRO A 200 -0.67 -10.25 9.27
CA PRO A 200 -1.30 -8.93 9.26
C PRO A 200 -1.81 -8.58 7.86
N LEU A 201 -3.11 -8.35 7.75
CA LEU A 201 -3.82 -8.27 6.46
C LEU A 201 -4.59 -6.96 6.33
N LEU A 202 -4.24 -6.16 5.30
CA LEU A 202 -5.03 -5.01 4.89
C LEU A 202 -5.92 -5.40 3.71
N LEU A 203 -7.24 -5.33 3.90
CA LEU A 203 -8.23 -5.48 2.83
C LEU A 203 -8.63 -4.10 2.31
N LEU A 204 -8.55 -3.90 1.00
CA LEU A 204 -8.90 -2.65 0.33
C LEU A 204 -10.04 -2.87 -0.68
N GLY A 205 -10.71 -1.80 -1.08
CA GLY A 205 -11.66 -1.80 -2.20
C GLY A 205 -10.95 -1.95 -3.55
N GLY A 206 -11.48 -1.26 -4.57
CA GLY A 206 -10.97 -1.32 -5.94
C GLY A 206 -12.01 -0.86 -6.95
N GLY A 207 -11.92 -1.34 -8.18
CA GLY A 207 -12.96 -1.20 -9.19
C GLY A 207 -14.29 -1.86 -8.81
N GLY A 208 -15.34 -1.58 -9.58
CA GLY A 208 -16.68 -2.13 -9.34
C GLY A 208 -17.79 -1.17 -9.76
N TYR A 209 -18.47 -1.47 -10.86
CA TYR A 209 -19.34 -0.53 -11.58
C TYR A 209 -20.80 -0.98 -11.63
N THR A 210 -21.10 -2.26 -11.42
CA THR A 210 -22.43 -2.74 -10.98
C THR A 210 -22.54 -2.62 -9.46
N ILE A 211 -22.74 -1.40 -8.96
CA ILE A 211 -22.67 -1.02 -7.53
C ILE A 211 -23.43 -1.94 -6.53
N ARG A 212 -24.57 -2.52 -6.93
CA ARG A 212 -25.32 -3.48 -6.09
C ARG A 212 -24.55 -4.78 -5.84
N ASN A 213 -23.74 -5.22 -6.81
CA ASN A 213 -22.89 -6.40 -6.67
C ASN A 213 -21.63 -6.07 -5.85
N VAL A 214 -21.08 -4.86 -5.99
CA VAL A 214 -19.99 -4.34 -5.13
C VAL A 214 -20.40 -4.35 -3.66
N ALA A 215 -21.57 -3.75 -3.35
CA ALA A 215 -22.12 -3.74 -1.99
C ALA A 215 -22.34 -5.16 -1.43
N ARG A 216 -22.86 -6.09 -2.23
CA ARG A 216 -22.99 -7.51 -1.86
C ARG A 216 -21.62 -8.17 -1.63
N CYS A 217 -20.62 -7.86 -2.46
CA CYS A 217 -19.27 -8.44 -2.42
C CYS A 217 -18.56 -8.07 -1.12
N TRP A 218 -18.29 -6.77 -0.91
CA TRP A 218 -17.53 -6.29 0.24
C TRP A 218 -18.26 -6.55 1.57
N THR A 219 -19.60 -6.65 1.57
CA THR A 219 -20.38 -7.15 2.73
C THR A 219 -20.05 -8.61 3.04
N TYR A 220 -20.04 -9.49 2.03
CA TYR A 220 -19.72 -10.91 2.19
C TYR A 220 -18.24 -11.13 2.53
N GLU A 221 -17.34 -10.34 1.97
CA GLU A 221 -15.90 -10.40 2.29
C GLU A 221 -15.59 -9.86 3.69
N THR A 222 -16.32 -8.86 4.18
CA THR A 222 -16.28 -8.45 5.59
C THR A 222 -16.71 -9.61 6.49
N ALA A 223 -17.75 -10.37 6.12
CA ALA A 223 -18.18 -11.55 6.87
C ALA A 223 -17.13 -12.69 6.86
N VAL A 224 -16.45 -12.90 5.72
CA VAL A 224 -15.29 -13.82 5.63
C VAL A 224 -14.11 -13.33 6.49
N ALA A 225 -13.83 -12.03 6.51
CA ALA A 225 -12.82 -11.42 7.37
C ALA A 225 -13.14 -11.60 8.88
N LEU A 226 -14.42 -11.61 9.25
CA LEU A 226 -14.90 -11.88 10.61
C LEU A 226 -15.04 -13.38 10.98
N SER A 227 -14.90 -14.30 10.01
CA SER A 227 -15.22 -15.73 10.18
C SER A 227 -16.69 -16.00 10.53
N THR A 228 -17.62 -15.18 10.02
CA THR A 228 -19.06 -15.29 10.31
C THR A 228 -19.86 -15.63 9.07
N ASP A 229 -20.70 -16.66 9.13
CA ASP A 229 -21.72 -16.89 8.10
C ASP A 229 -22.82 -15.82 8.18
N ILE A 230 -23.25 -15.30 7.03
CA ILE A 230 -24.40 -14.40 6.90
C ILE A 230 -25.46 -14.99 5.97
N ALA A 231 -26.73 -14.63 6.20
CA ALA A 231 -27.84 -15.15 5.45
C ALA A 231 -27.83 -14.68 3.98
N ASN A 232 -28.33 -15.53 3.07
CA ASN A 232 -28.53 -15.13 1.68
C ASN A 232 -29.77 -14.22 1.48
N GLU A 233 -30.63 -14.09 2.49
CA GLU A 233 -31.70 -13.09 2.56
C GLU A 233 -31.09 -11.75 2.99
N LEU A 234 -31.24 -10.69 2.20
CA LEU A 234 -30.73 -9.38 2.61
C LEU A 234 -31.57 -8.79 3.76
N PRO A 235 -30.93 -8.18 4.79
CA PRO A 235 -31.64 -7.39 5.77
C PRO A 235 -32.21 -6.10 5.14
N TYR A 236 -33.32 -5.60 5.69
CA TYR A 236 -33.83 -4.29 5.32
C TYR A 236 -32.80 -3.20 5.64
N ASN A 237 -32.65 -2.24 4.72
CA ASN A 237 -31.69 -1.15 4.77
C ASN A 237 -32.17 0.00 3.86
N ASP A 238 -31.57 1.18 3.99
CA ASP A 238 -32.00 2.40 3.29
C ASP A 238 -31.94 2.33 1.75
N TYR A 239 -31.27 1.31 1.20
CA TYR A 239 -31.11 1.07 -0.24
C TYR A 239 -31.71 -0.28 -0.68
N PHE A 240 -32.60 -0.90 0.12
CA PHE A 240 -33.10 -2.26 -0.10
C PHE A 240 -33.66 -2.50 -1.52
N GLU A 241 -34.33 -1.51 -2.10
CA GLU A 241 -34.91 -1.54 -3.45
C GLU A 241 -33.86 -1.72 -4.56
N TYR A 242 -32.59 -1.35 -4.34
CA TYR A 242 -31.50 -1.49 -5.33
C TYR A 242 -31.14 -2.97 -5.59
N PHE A 243 -31.51 -3.87 -4.66
CA PHE A 243 -31.26 -5.31 -4.72
C PHE A 243 -32.43 -6.11 -5.31
N GLY A 244 -33.45 -5.43 -5.87
CA GLY A 244 -34.52 -6.07 -6.61
C GLY A 244 -34.05 -6.72 -7.93
N PRO A 245 -34.78 -7.74 -8.43
CA PRO A 245 -36.05 -8.26 -7.91
C PRO A 245 -35.91 -9.38 -6.87
N ASP A 246 -34.68 -9.86 -6.63
CA ASP A 246 -34.42 -11.08 -5.88
C ASP A 246 -34.18 -10.85 -4.38
N PHE A 247 -33.63 -9.69 -4.01
CA PHE A 247 -33.28 -9.30 -2.64
C PHE A 247 -32.34 -10.29 -1.93
N LYS A 248 -31.50 -11.01 -2.68
CA LYS A 248 -30.51 -11.95 -2.15
C LYS A 248 -29.11 -11.35 -2.10
N LEU A 249 -28.25 -11.93 -1.28
CA LEU A 249 -26.83 -11.59 -1.21
C LEU A 249 -26.07 -12.13 -2.43
N HIS A 250 -26.13 -13.45 -2.67
CA HIS A 250 -25.32 -14.09 -3.71
C HIS A 250 -25.87 -13.88 -5.12
N ILE A 251 -24.96 -13.61 -6.06
CA ILE A 251 -25.22 -13.62 -7.50
C ILE A 251 -24.94 -15.02 -8.10
N SER A 252 -25.54 -15.30 -9.25
CA SER A 252 -25.19 -16.46 -10.09
C SER A 252 -24.31 -16.02 -11.27
N PRO A 253 -23.46 -16.91 -11.81
CA PRO A 253 -22.67 -16.59 -13.00
C PRO A 253 -23.57 -16.47 -14.24
N SER A 254 -23.11 -15.72 -15.23
CA SER A 254 -23.77 -15.59 -16.53
C SER A 254 -23.48 -16.79 -17.44
N ASN A 255 -24.19 -16.89 -18.57
CA ASN A 255 -23.90 -17.85 -19.64
C ASN A 255 -22.76 -17.42 -20.59
N MET A 256 -21.89 -16.50 -20.16
CA MET A 256 -20.69 -16.11 -20.90
C MET A 256 -19.76 -17.31 -21.07
N ALA A 257 -19.16 -17.46 -22.26
CA ALA A 257 -18.19 -18.51 -22.52
C ALA A 257 -16.81 -18.14 -21.96
N ASN A 258 -16.28 -18.99 -21.08
CA ASN A 258 -14.92 -18.85 -20.56
C ASN A 258 -13.88 -19.06 -21.68
N GLN A 259 -13.09 -18.04 -22.00
CA GLN A 259 -12.06 -18.09 -23.05
C GLN A 259 -10.69 -18.61 -22.57
N ASN A 260 -10.59 -18.95 -21.28
CA ASN A 260 -9.38 -19.42 -20.62
C ASN A 260 -9.36 -20.95 -20.59
N THR A 261 -8.92 -21.58 -21.68
CA THR A 261 -8.84 -23.05 -21.72
C THR A 261 -7.84 -23.58 -20.68
N PRO A 262 -8.02 -24.80 -20.15
CA PRO A 262 -7.09 -25.36 -19.14
C PRO A 262 -5.63 -25.36 -19.60
N GLU A 263 -5.36 -25.60 -20.89
CA GLU A 263 -4.02 -25.61 -21.47
C GLU A 263 -3.40 -24.20 -21.55
N TYR A 264 -4.22 -23.16 -21.68
CA TYR A 264 -3.78 -21.77 -21.60
C TYR A 264 -3.41 -21.40 -20.15
N LEU A 265 -4.28 -21.72 -19.19
CA LEU A 265 -4.05 -21.47 -17.78
C LEU A 265 -2.83 -22.23 -17.24
N ASP A 266 -2.70 -23.52 -17.53
CA ASP A 266 -1.56 -24.34 -17.11
C ASP A 266 -0.24 -23.87 -17.74
N LYS A 267 -0.27 -23.36 -18.98
CA LYS A 267 0.92 -22.79 -19.65
C LYS A 267 1.40 -21.49 -19.01
N ILE A 268 0.48 -20.64 -18.54
CA ILE A 268 0.82 -19.43 -17.78
C ILE A 268 1.34 -19.82 -16.39
N LYS A 269 0.57 -20.64 -15.65
CA LYS A 269 0.90 -21.16 -14.33
C LYS A 269 2.27 -21.82 -14.29
N THR A 270 2.62 -22.63 -15.30
CA THR A 270 3.95 -23.26 -15.43
C THR A 270 5.08 -22.22 -15.50
N ARG A 271 4.94 -21.17 -16.32
CA ARG A 271 5.94 -20.10 -16.47
C ARG A 271 6.07 -19.24 -15.22
N LEU A 272 4.97 -18.97 -14.52
CA LEU A 272 5.01 -18.27 -13.24
C LEU A 272 5.69 -19.13 -12.16
N PHE A 273 5.48 -20.46 -12.15
CA PHE A 273 6.23 -21.38 -11.31
C PHE A 273 7.73 -21.45 -11.67
N GLU A 274 8.10 -21.27 -12.93
CA GLU A 274 9.51 -21.12 -13.36
C GLU A 274 10.12 -19.81 -12.85
N ASN A 275 9.41 -18.67 -12.97
CA ASN A 275 9.82 -17.39 -12.40
C ASN A 275 9.97 -17.46 -10.88
N LEU A 276 9.00 -18.03 -10.15
CA LEU A 276 9.03 -18.13 -8.69
C LEU A 276 10.14 -19.05 -8.15
N ARG A 277 10.66 -19.99 -8.97
CA ARG A 277 11.85 -20.80 -8.63
C ARG A 277 13.16 -20.01 -8.69
N MET A 278 13.18 -18.83 -9.33
CA MET A 278 14.38 -17.99 -9.42
C MET A 278 14.65 -17.17 -8.15
N LEU A 279 13.68 -17.08 -7.22
CA LEU A 279 13.89 -16.38 -5.95
C LEU A 279 14.83 -17.16 -5.01
N PRO A 280 15.76 -16.47 -4.32
CA PRO A 280 16.51 -17.06 -3.22
C PRO A 280 15.54 -17.44 -2.10
N HIS A 281 15.58 -18.69 -1.63
CA HIS A 281 14.59 -19.20 -0.66
C HIS A 281 14.73 -18.63 0.77
N ALA A 282 15.71 -17.74 0.99
CA ALA A 282 15.80 -16.81 2.13
C ALA A 282 16.88 -15.73 1.83
N PRO A 283 16.54 -14.55 1.28
CA PRO A 283 17.49 -13.45 1.15
C PRO A 283 17.82 -12.84 2.52
N GLY A 284 19.06 -12.38 2.70
CA GLY A 284 19.55 -11.84 3.97
C GLY A 284 18.86 -10.53 4.39
N VAL A 285 18.57 -10.40 5.68
CA VAL A 285 17.98 -9.20 6.29
C VAL A 285 18.90 -7.99 6.09
N GLN A 286 18.35 -6.87 5.58
CA GLN A 286 19.08 -5.61 5.45
C GLN A 286 18.51 -4.61 6.46
N SER A 287 19.33 -4.20 7.43
CA SER A 287 18.94 -3.16 8.40
C SER A 287 18.86 -1.79 7.71
N ILE A 288 17.71 -1.14 7.89
CA ILE A 288 17.42 0.22 7.39
C ILE A 288 16.89 1.02 8.58
N ALA A 289 17.21 2.32 8.65
CA ALA A 289 16.64 3.19 9.68
C ALA A 289 15.13 3.38 9.42
N ILE A 290 14.31 3.12 10.44
CA ILE A 290 12.85 3.20 10.37
C ILE A 290 12.42 4.67 10.45
N PRO A 291 11.70 5.22 9.46
CA PRO A 291 11.08 6.55 9.56
C PRO A 291 9.93 6.56 10.58
N GLU A 292 9.65 7.72 11.19
CA GLU A 292 8.53 7.93 12.12
C GLU A 292 7.16 7.58 11.48
N ASP A 293 6.20 7.14 12.29
CA ASP A 293 4.87 6.65 11.86
C ASP A 293 4.09 7.70 11.04
N GLY A 294 3.28 7.22 10.08
CA GLY A 294 2.53 8.07 9.15
C GLY A 294 1.35 8.82 9.78
N VAL A 295 0.98 8.42 11.00
CA VAL A 295 -0.02 9.09 11.84
C VAL A 295 0.64 9.33 13.19
N ALA A 296 0.62 10.59 13.66
CA ALA A 296 1.12 10.94 14.97
C ALA A 296 0.33 10.23 16.08
N GLU A 297 0.91 10.10 17.27
CA GLU A 297 0.19 9.56 18.42
C GLU A 297 -0.89 10.55 18.89
N GLU A 298 -2.11 10.35 18.38
CA GLU A 298 -3.31 10.73 19.12
C GLU A 298 -3.18 10.10 20.52
N SER A 299 -3.24 10.94 21.55
CA SER A 299 -2.98 10.56 22.93
C SER A 299 -3.82 9.33 23.32
N GLU A 300 -3.21 8.36 24.01
CA GLU A 300 -3.81 7.06 24.34
C GLU A 300 -5.09 7.10 25.22
N ASP A 301 -5.69 8.27 25.43
CA ASP A 301 -6.85 8.51 26.30
C ASP A 301 -8.20 8.41 25.56
N GLU A 302 -8.26 8.63 24.25
CA GLU A 302 -9.56 8.64 23.52
C GLU A 302 -10.11 7.21 23.29
N ASP A 303 -9.27 6.25 22.87
CA ASP A 303 -9.61 4.81 22.74
C ASP A 303 -9.90 4.12 24.11
N LYS A 304 -9.79 4.83 25.24
CA LYS A 304 -10.04 4.32 26.61
C LYS A 304 -11.30 4.90 27.28
N ALA A 305 -12.02 5.82 26.64
CA ALA A 305 -13.23 6.42 27.21
C ALA A 305 -14.42 5.44 27.21
N SER A 306 -15.16 5.39 28.32
CA SER A 306 -16.37 4.55 28.41
C SER A 306 -17.51 5.12 27.55
N PRO A 307 -18.22 4.31 26.73
CA PRO A 307 -19.35 4.79 25.92
C PRO A 307 -20.51 5.44 26.72
N ASP A 308 -20.61 5.15 28.02
CA ASP A 308 -21.63 5.71 28.91
C ASP A 308 -21.19 7.03 29.60
N GLU A 309 -19.92 7.44 29.50
CA GLU A 309 -19.40 8.63 30.20
C GLU A 309 -19.63 9.93 29.43
N ARG A 310 -20.53 10.76 29.96
CA ARG A 310 -20.90 12.03 29.32
C ARG A 310 -19.83 13.11 29.58
N ILE A 311 -19.03 13.41 28.55
CA ILE A 311 -18.02 14.48 28.53
C ILE A 311 -18.66 15.81 29.00
N SER A 312 -17.99 16.53 29.91
CA SER A 312 -18.50 17.81 30.42
C SER A 312 -18.40 18.92 29.38
N ILE A 313 -19.35 19.86 29.38
CA ILE A 313 -19.37 21.03 28.48
C ILE A 313 -18.05 21.82 28.53
N ARG A 314 -17.47 21.97 29.73
CA ARG A 314 -16.17 22.66 29.91
C ARG A 314 -14.97 21.97 29.23
N ALA A 315 -15.13 20.71 28.81
CA ALA A 315 -14.15 19.99 28.01
C ALA A 315 -14.44 20.03 26.50
N SER A 316 -15.71 20.16 26.06
CA SER A 316 -16.03 20.47 24.66
C SER A 316 -15.63 21.89 24.29
N ASP A 317 -15.92 22.86 25.16
CA ASP A 317 -15.60 24.28 24.96
C ASP A 317 -14.08 24.53 24.86
N LYS A 318 -13.28 23.57 25.35
CA LYS A 318 -11.81 23.60 25.27
C LYS A 318 -11.24 23.02 23.96
N ARG A 319 -12.08 22.40 23.12
CA ARG A 319 -11.72 21.87 21.79
C ARG A 319 -12.01 22.87 20.64
N ILE A 320 -12.64 24.01 20.94
CA ILE A 320 -12.94 25.05 19.95
C ILE A 320 -11.89 26.16 20.07
N ALA A 321 -11.03 26.27 19.06
CA ALA A 321 -10.18 27.45 18.89
C ALA A 321 -11.04 28.64 18.38
N PRO A 322 -10.91 29.87 18.93
CA PRO A 322 -11.63 31.03 18.41
C PRO A 322 -10.94 31.61 17.17
N ASP A 323 -11.66 31.81 16.07
CA ASP A 323 -11.15 32.34 14.78
C ASP A 323 -10.67 33.82 14.80
N ASN A 324 -10.40 34.41 15.97
CA ASN A 324 -10.31 35.87 16.16
C ASN A 324 -9.08 36.36 16.95
N GLU A 325 -7.99 35.58 17.07
CA GLU A 325 -6.69 36.12 17.53
C GLU A 325 -5.94 36.87 16.41
N TYR A 326 -6.49 38.02 16.01
CA TYR A 326 -5.78 39.09 15.30
C TYR A 326 -5.75 40.34 16.19
N SER A 327 -4.60 40.66 16.78
CA SER A 327 -4.31 41.94 17.45
C SER A 327 -2.83 42.01 17.85
N ASP A 328 -2.15 43.16 17.84
CA ASP A 328 -2.11 44.15 16.76
C ASP A 328 -0.75 44.89 16.81
N SER A 329 -0.46 45.78 15.87
CA SER A 329 0.77 46.58 15.90
C SER A 329 0.68 47.77 16.88
N GLU A 330 1.59 47.86 17.86
CA GLU A 330 1.84 49.09 18.63
C GLU A 330 3.02 49.88 18.03
N ASP A 331 2.71 50.90 17.22
CA ASP A 331 3.63 51.97 16.80
C ASP A 331 3.28 53.25 17.57
N GLU A 332 3.89 53.42 18.75
CA GLU A 332 3.87 54.64 19.58
C GLU A 332 5.32 55.04 19.88
N GLY A 333 5.70 56.27 19.52
CA GLY A 333 7.11 56.64 19.29
C GLY A 333 7.74 57.65 20.26
N ASP A 334 9.05 57.85 20.04
CA ASP A 334 9.98 58.84 20.65
C ASP A 334 10.54 58.50 22.07
N GLY A 335 11.74 59.01 22.42
CA GLY A 335 12.20 58.99 23.82
C GLY A 335 13.70 59.03 24.18
N ARG A 336 14.63 58.57 23.32
CA ARG A 336 16.12 58.64 23.46
C ARG A 336 16.81 57.78 24.56
N ARG A 337 18.14 57.59 24.35
CA ARG A 337 19.23 57.05 25.24
C ARG A 337 19.42 55.52 25.27
N ASP A 338 20.64 54.98 25.35
CA ASP A 338 22.01 55.49 25.05
C ASP A 338 22.97 54.28 24.86
N GLU A 339 23.95 54.37 23.94
CA GLU A 339 24.86 53.25 23.65
C GLU A 339 26.13 53.27 24.52
N ARG A 340 26.13 52.54 25.66
CA ARG A 340 27.35 52.01 26.33
C ARG A 340 27.02 50.92 27.36
N SER A 341 27.96 49.98 27.55
CA SER A 341 27.91 48.84 28.51
C SER A 341 26.96 47.70 28.08
N PHE A 342 27.27 46.40 28.24
CA PHE A 342 28.39 45.72 28.90
C PHE A 342 28.89 44.48 28.09
N LYS A 343 29.88 43.74 28.60
CA LYS A 343 30.68 42.74 27.85
C LYS A 343 29.97 41.38 27.57
N PRO A 344 30.35 40.67 26.49
CA PRO A 344 29.85 39.32 26.19
C PRO A 344 30.35 38.25 27.18
N LYS A 345 29.54 37.20 27.39
CA LYS A 345 29.91 36.03 28.22
C LYS A 345 30.99 35.18 27.53
N LYS A 346 31.97 34.73 28.32
CA LYS A 346 33.12 33.91 27.89
C LYS A 346 32.85 32.42 28.19
N LYS A 347 33.36 31.51 27.34
CA LYS A 347 33.31 30.05 27.59
C LYS A 347 34.00 29.69 28.91
N THR A 348 33.38 28.83 29.71
CA THR A 348 33.97 28.17 30.88
C THR A 348 34.79 26.94 30.46
N LYS A 349 36.00 26.79 30.99
CA LYS A 349 36.77 25.54 31.00
C LYS A 349 37.88 25.62 32.07
N THR A 350 37.75 24.78 33.09
CA THR A 350 38.59 24.67 34.31
C THR A 350 38.17 23.33 34.97
N ASP A 351 39.02 22.48 35.55
CA ASP A 351 40.47 22.58 35.84
C ASP A 351 41.23 21.26 35.56
N GLU A 352 42.55 21.29 35.75
CA GLU A 352 43.50 20.21 35.48
C GLU A 352 44.03 19.53 36.75
N ALA A 353 44.44 18.25 36.63
CA ALA A 353 45.56 17.64 37.37
C ALA A 353 45.98 16.35 36.61
N ALA A 354 47.06 16.28 35.81
CA ALA A 354 48.47 16.58 36.04
C ALA A 354 49.24 15.50 36.84
N ASN A 355 49.97 14.62 36.12
CA ASN A 355 51.29 14.15 36.54
C ASN A 355 52.16 13.78 35.30
N ASN A 356 53.49 13.72 35.46
CA ASN A 356 54.50 13.78 34.39
C ASN A 356 55.32 12.48 34.20
N GLY A 357 56.06 12.42 33.08
CA GLY A 357 57.14 11.44 32.81
C GLY A 357 56.88 10.63 31.52
N ALA A 358 57.40 10.98 30.33
CA ALA A 358 58.80 11.06 29.87
C ALA A 358 59.48 9.67 29.71
N GLY A 359 60.15 9.35 28.59
CA GLY A 359 60.32 10.10 27.33
C GLY A 359 61.36 9.44 26.39
N ASP A 360 61.49 9.98 25.17
CA ASP A 360 62.62 9.81 24.22
C ASP A 360 62.91 8.36 23.67
N ASP A 361 63.53 8.13 22.50
CA ASP A 361 64.17 9.03 21.52
C ASP A 361 64.38 8.38 20.11
N LYS A 362 64.43 9.22 19.04
CA LYS A 362 65.19 9.06 17.76
C LYS A 362 64.96 7.81 16.85
N LYS A 363 65.27 7.78 15.53
CA LYS A 363 65.92 8.75 14.59
C LYS A 363 65.53 8.53 13.10
N GLU A 364 65.81 9.55 12.28
CA GLU A 364 66.24 9.64 10.85
C GLU A 364 66.63 8.33 10.10
N THR A 365 66.60 8.14 8.76
CA THR A 365 66.58 9.00 7.52
C THR A 365 66.12 8.13 6.28
N SER A 366 66.13 8.43 4.96
CA SER A 366 66.49 9.57 4.06
C SER A 366 65.95 9.37 2.60
N ILE A 367 65.70 10.48 1.86
CA ILE A 367 66.07 10.81 0.44
C ILE A 367 66.33 9.62 -0.54
N THR A 368 65.61 9.41 -1.66
CA THR A 368 65.76 10.01 -3.05
C THR A 368 64.61 9.54 -4.00
N LYS A 369 64.47 9.89 -5.31
CA LYS A 369 64.59 11.13 -6.14
C LYS A 369 64.43 10.75 -7.66
N ASP A 370 63.76 11.56 -8.49
CA ASP A 370 63.63 11.50 -9.98
C ASP A 370 62.95 10.22 -10.60
N ASP A 371 62.50 10.10 -11.88
CA ASP A 371 62.37 11.04 -13.03
C ASP A 371 61.12 10.71 -13.93
N LYS A 372 60.93 11.39 -15.09
CA LYS A 372 59.76 11.36 -16.00
C LYS A 372 59.59 10.10 -16.89
N THR A 373 58.36 9.83 -17.35
CA THR A 373 57.90 9.58 -18.76
C THR A 373 56.44 9.06 -18.80
N GLY A 374 55.67 9.12 -19.90
CA GLY A 374 55.92 9.90 -21.13
C GLY A 374 55.43 9.38 -22.49
N THR A 375 54.27 8.73 -22.66
CA THR A 375 53.79 8.31 -24.01
C THR A 375 52.27 8.27 -24.20
N GLN A 376 51.81 8.63 -25.40
CA GLN A 376 50.46 8.36 -25.95
C GLN A 376 50.30 6.88 -26.36
N PHE A 377 49.06 6.41 -26.54
CA PHE A 377 48.65 5.72 -27.78
C PHE A 377 47.11 5.76 -27.98
N ASN A 378 46.69 5.77 -29.25
CA ASN A 378 45.28 5.67 -29.69
C ASN A 378 44.89 4.21 -30.00
N ARG A 379 43.60 4.02 -30.34
CA ARG A 379 42.90 2.85 -30.95
C ARG A 379 41.95 2.12 -30.00
N ASP A 380 40.74 1.75 -30.42
CA ASP A 380 39.96 2.10 -31.64
C ASP A 380 38.47 2.22 -31.24
#